data_AF-A0A1X2GFY0-F1
#
_entry.id   AF-A0A1X2GFY0-F1
#
_cell.length_a   1.000
_cell.length_b   1.000
_cell.length_c   1.000
_cell.angle_alpha   90.00
_cell.angle_beta   90.00
_cell.angle_gamma   90.00
#
_symmetry.space_group_name_H-M   'P 1'
#
loop_
_entity.id
_entity.type
_entity.pdbx_description
1 polymer ?
#
loop_
_entity_poly.entity_id
_entity_poly.type
_entity_poly.pdbx_seq_one_letter_code
_entity_poly.pdbx_strand_id
1 'polypeptide(L)' 'RLSGKVAIVTGAASGIGYETAVLFAQQDAKVVCADLNDKGAEATVSKITELFGNGRAIAFKVDVSKEDQV' A
#
# COMPACT_ATOMS: atom_id res chain seq x y z
N ARG A 1 -3.40 -4.92 16.46
CA ARG A 1 -4.70 -4.80 15.75
C ARG A 1 -4.70 -3.46 15.02
N LEU A 2 -5.02 -3.42 13.72
CA LEU A 2 -4.88 -2.23 12.87
C LEU A 2 -6.21 -1.61 12.37
N SER A 3 -7.35 -2.14 12.81
CA SER A 3 -8.67 -1.61 12.42
C SER A 3 -8.78 -0.10 12.68
N GLY A 4 -9.24 0.63 11.67
CA GLY A 4 -9.40 2.08 11.70
C GLY A 4 -8.09 2.87 11.62
N LYS A 5 -6.92 2.22 11.47
CA LYS A 5 -5.63 2.91 11.29
C LYS A 5 -5.33 3.14 9.81
N VAL A 6 -4.45 4.10 9.55
CA VAL A 6 -3.82 4.31 8.26
C VAL A 6 -2.38 3.81 8.35
N ALA A 7 -1.98 2.96 7.41
CA ALA A 7 -0.62 2.44 7.31
C ALA A 7 0.01 2.88 5.97
N ILE A 8 1.24 3.36 6.02
CA ILE A 8 2.05 3.65 4.84
C ILE A 8 3.04 2.50 4.69
N VAL A 9 3.06 1.87 3.51
CA VAL A 9 3.95 0.75 3.22
C VAL A 9 4.83 1.15 2.05
N THR A 10 6.12 1.34 2.31
CA THR A 10 7.13 1.56 1.27
C THR A 10 7.54 0.24 0.63
N GLY A 11 7.88 0.23 -0.66
CA GLY A 11 8.17 -1.02 -1.36
C GLY A 11 6.91 -1.86 -1.60
N ALA A 12 5.72 -1.24 -1.59
CA ALA A 12 4.45 -1.94 -1.65
C ALA A 12 4.16 -2.63 -2.99
N ALA A 13 4.93 -2.33 -4.05
CA ALA A 13 4.67 -2.89 -5.38
C ALA A 13 4.96 -4.39 -5.49
N SER A 14 5.76 -4.98 -4.58
CA SER A 14 6.16 -6.39 -4.68
C SER A 14 6.69 -6.97 -3.36
N GLY A 15 6.93 -8.27 -3.35
CA GLY A 15 7.62 -8.98 -2.27
C GLY A 15 6.98 -8.78 -0.90
N ILE A 16 7.82 -8.48 0.10
CA ILE A 16 7.38 -8.31 1.49
C ILE A 16 6.47 -7.09 1.65
N GLY A 17 6.75 -5.99 0.95
CA GLY A 17 5.92 -4.79 1.03
C GLY A 17 4.50 -5.04 0.51
N TYR A 18 4.37 -5.78 -0.60
CA TYR A 18 3.08 -6.23 -1.12
C TYR A 18 2.32 -7.08 -0.09
N GLU A 19 2.95 -8.14 0.44
CA GLU A 19 2.29 -9.03 1.43
C GLU A 19 1.90 -8.26 2.71
N THR A 20 2.74 -7.32 3.13
CA THR A 20 2.47 -6.46 4.28
C THR A 20 1.26 -5.55 4.03
N ALA A 21 1.17 -4.93 2.85
CA ALA A 21 0.04 -4.08 2.47
C ALA A 21 -1.27 -4.87 2.45
N VAL A 22 -1.26 -6.09 1.89
CA VAL A 22 -2.42 -6.99 1.89
C VAL A 22 -2.80 -7.41 3.31
N LEU A 23 -1.84 -7.81 4.14
CA LEU A 23 -2.08 -8.20 5.53
C LEU A 23 -2.65 -7.06 6.37
N PHE A 24 -2.15 -5.83 6.18
CA PHE A 24 -2.66 -4.66 6.90
C PHE A 24 -4.09 -4.33 6.47
N ALA A 25 -4.38 -4.41 5.17
CA ALA A 25 -5.74 -4.25 4.67
C ALA A 25 -6.69 -5.34 5.21
N GLN A 26 -6.23 -6.58 5.35
CA GLN A 26 -6.99 -7.67 5.99
C GLN A 26 -7.32 -7.37 7.46
N GLN A 27 -6.45 -6.65 8.17
CA GLN A 27 -6.67 -6.22 9.55
C GLN A 27 -7.52 -4.96 9.71
N ASP A 28 -8.26 -4.59 8.67
CA ASP A 28 -9.14 -3.43 8.62
C ASP A 28 -8.40 -2.06 8.63
N ALA A 29 -7.11 -2.03 8.26
CA ALA A 29 -6.37 -0.78 8.05
C ALA A 29 -6.65 -0.19 6.66
N LYS A 30 -6.56 1.13 6.52
CA LYS A 30 -6.42 1.80 5.22
C LYS A 30 -4.93 1.86 4.87
N VAL A 31 -4.57 1.53 3.63
CA VAL A 31 -3.17 1.38 3.24
C VAL A 31 -2.77 2.37 2.15
N VAL A 32 -1.64 3.06 2.34
CA VAL A 32 -0.96 3.81 1.29
C VAL A 32 0.14 2.91 0.75
N CYS A 33 -0.04 2.42 -0.47
CA CYS A 33 0.95 1.63 -1.20
C CYS A 33 1.97 2.58 -1.82
N ALA A 34 3.08 2.80 -1.12
CA ALA A 34 4.12 3.73 -1.50
C ALA A 34 5.28 2.99 -2.19
N ASP A 35 5.59 3.34 -3.43
CA ASP A 35 6.66 2.67 -4.19
C ASP A 35 7.24 3.55 -5.31
N LEU A 36 8.46 3.25 -5.74
CA LEU A 36 9.05 3.85 -6.93
C LEU A 36 8.33 3.38 -8.20
N ASN A 37 7.89 2.12 -8.21
CA ASN A 37 7.13 1.51 -9.28
C ASN A 37 5.63 1.79 -9.11
N ASP A 38 5.19 2.91 -9.67
CA ASP A 38 3.81 3.39 -9.66
C ASP A 38 2.80 2.34 -10.13
N LYS A 39 3.05 1.69 -11.27
CA LYS A 39 2.16 0.64 -11.82
C LYS A 39 2.06 -0.57 -10.89
N GLY A 40 3.15 -0.93 -10.22
CA GLY A 40 3.15 -2.01 -9.25
C GLY A 40 2.37 -1.66 -7.98
N ALA A 41 2.47 -0.42 -7.52
CA ALA A 41 1.65 0.09 -6.41
C ALA A 41 0.16 0.11 -6.79
N GLU A 42 -0.20 0.57 -7.98
CA GLU A 42 -1.58 0.54 -8.50
C GLU A 42 -2.13 -0.89 -8.61
N ALA A 43 -1.31 -1.85 -9.07
CA ALA A 43 -1.69 -3.26 -9.11
C ALA A 43 -1.96 -3.82 -7.71
N THR A 44 -1.15 -3.41 -6.71
CA THR A 44 -1.36 -3.78 -5.31
C THR A 44 -2.66 -3.21 -4.76
N VAL A 45 -2.97 -1.93 -5.04
CA VAL A 45 -4.25 -1.31 -4.68
C VAL A 45 -5.42 -2.04 -5.33
N SER A 46 -5.29 -2.40 -6.61
CA SER A 46 -6.31 -3.15 -7.33
C SER A 46 -6.56 -4.50 -6.67
N LYS A 47 -5.50 -5.18 -6.24
CA LYS A 47 -5.62 -6.46 -5.53
C LYS A 47 -6.26 -6.33 -4.15
N ILE A 48 -5.85 -5.33 -3.37
CA ILE A 48 -6.48 -5.01 -2.07
C ILE A 48 -7.97 -4.68 -2.25
N THR A 49 -8.30 -3.95 -3.31
CA THR A 49 -9.67 -3.57 -3.63
C THR A 49 -10.53 -4.77 -4.01
N GLU A 50 -9.99 -5.67 -4.83
CA GLU A 50 -10.63 -6.95 -5.20
C GLU A 50 -10.92 -7.82 -3.95
N LEU A 51 -9.98 -7.89 -3.01
CA LEU A 51 -10.08 -8.75 -1.83
C LEU A 51 -10.95 -8.18 -0.70
N PHE A 52 -10.91 -6.86 -0.48
CA PHE A 52 -11.46 -6.24 0.72
C PHE A 52 -12.43 -5.08 0.44
N GLY A 53 -12.70 -4.78 -0.84
CA GLY A 53 -13.60 -3.72 -1.28
C GLY A 53 -12.92 -2.37 -1.51
N ASN A 54 -13.72 -1.38 -1.96
CA ASN A 54 -13.23 -0.06 -2.33
C ASN A 54 -12.77 0.77 -1.13
N GLY A 55 -11.85 1.72 -1.37
CA GLY A 55 -11.41 2.70 -0.36
C GLY A 55 -10.49 2.11 0.72
N ARG A 56 -9.97 0.90 0.49
CA ARG A 56 -9.08 0.18 1.40
C ARG A 56 -7.60 0.52 1.18
N ALA A 57 -7.23 0.91 -0.04
CA ALA A 57 -5.88 1.37 -0.34
C ALA A 57 -5.83 2.47 -1.40
N ILE A 58 -4.72 3.20 -1.43
CA ILE A 58 -4.34 4.17 -2.49
C ILE A 58 -2.88 3.94 -2.88
N ALA A 59 -2.53 4.27 -4.12
CA ALA A 59 -1.16 4.20 -4.61
C ALA A 59 -0.51 5.58 -4.48
N PHE A 60 0.78 5.61 -4.13
CA PHE A 60 1.57 6.83 -4.08
C PHE A 60 2.97 6.55 -4.61
N LYS A 61 3.33 7.20 -5.73
CA LYS A 61 4.68 7.10 -6.27
C LYS A 61 5.65 7.88 -5.40
N VAL A 62 6.64 7.20 -4.84
CA VAL A 62 7.68 7.82 -4.01
C VAL A 62 9.04 7.17 -4.25
N ASP A 63 10.07 8.00 -4.31
CA ASP A 63 11.46 7.56 -4.20
C ASP A 63 11.96 7.85 -2.79
N VAL A 64 12.01 6.81 -1.95
CA VAL A 64 12.43 6.95 -0.53
C VAL A 64 13.90 7.33 -0.36
N SER A 65 14.70 7.36 -1.44
CA SER A 65 16.08 7.86 -1.41
C SER A 65 16.16 9.39 -1.52
N LYS A 66 15.05 10.05 -1.83
CA LYS A 66 14.95 11.51 -2.01
C LYS A 66 14.18 12.14 -0.86
N GLU A 67 14.88 12.89 -0.03
CA GLU A 67 14.32 13.50 1.18
C GLU A 67 13.14 14.45 0.90
N ASP A 68 13.13 15.12 -0.26
CA ASP A 68 12.04 16.00 -0.68
C ASP A 68 10.75 15.25 -1.08
N GLN A 69 10.79 13.91 -1.16
CA GLN A 69 9.65 13.07 -1.51
C GLN A 69 9.06 12.30 -0.31
N VAL A 70 9.65 12.43 0.89
CA VAL A 70 9.27 11.67 2.10
C VAL A 70 8.64 12.57 3.16
#